data_AF-A0A529R8I7-F1
#
_entry.id   AF-A0A529R8I7-F1
#
_cell.length_a   1.000
_cell.length_b   1.000
_cell.length_c   1.000
_cell.angle_alpha   90.00
_cell.angle_beta   90.00
_cell.angle_gamma   90.00
#
_symmetry.space_group_name_H-M   'P 1'
#
loop_
_entity.id
_entity.type
_entity.pdbx_description
1 polymer ?
#
loop_
_entity_poly.entity_id
_entity_poly.type
_entity_poly.pdbx_seq_one_letter_code
_entity_poly.pdbx_strand_id
1 'polypeptide(L)'
;RKGGRVVCGGIHMSDIPSMPYRLLWEERELVSVANLTRRDAEEFFPVASDARVRTHTKVYPLERANQALDDLRLGRLSGAAVLRP
;
A
#
# COMPACT_ATOMS: atom_id res chain seq x y z
N ARG A 1 -4.95 17.07 11.81
CA ARG A 1 -4.43 18.40 12.27
C ARG A 1 -4.71 19.43 11.17
N LYS A 2 -4.63 20.73 11.46
CA LYS A 2 -4.63 21.76 10.38
C LYS A 2 -3.44 21.47 9.44
N GLY A 3 -3.58 21.72 8.15
CA GLY A 3 -2.54 21.41 7.16
C GLY A 3 -2.30 19.90 6.90
N GLY A 4 -3.16 19.01 7.40
CA GLY A 4 -2.99 17.57 7.24
C GLY A 4 -3.32 17.10 5.82
N ARG A 5 -2.59 16.09 5.34
CA ARG A 5 -2.81 15.45 4.04
C ARG A 5 -3.31 14.02 4.19
N VAL A 6 -4.34 13.67 3.43
CA VAL A 6 -4.77 12.28 3.21
C VAL A 6 -4.36 11.87 1.80
N VAL A 7 -3.61 10.78 1.69
CA VAL A 7 -3.14 10.22 0.41
C VAL A 7 -3.88 8.91 0.15
N CYS A 8 -4.72 8.87 -0.88
CA CYS A 8 -5.42 7.67 -1.31
C CYS A 8 -4.51 6.82 -2.21
N GLY A 9 -4.20 5.59 -1.79
CA GLY A 9 -3.29 4.67 -2.48
C GLY A 9 -3.93 3.44 -3.11
N GLY A 10 -5.27 3.38 -3.21
CA GLY A 10 -5.94 2.25 -3.82
C GLY A 10 -5.97 2.35 -5.36
N ILE A 11 -5.60 1.27 -6.03
CA ILE A 11 -5.65 1.15 -7.51
C ILE A 11 -7.10 0.91 -7.98
N HIS A 12 -7.89 0.23 -7.16
CA HIS A 12 -9.34 0.10 -7.30
C HIS A 12 -9.98 0.50 -5.97
N MET A 13 -10.85 1.51 -6.01
CA MET A 13 -11.52 2.04 -4.83
C MET A 13 -12.99 2.30 -5.15
N SER A 14 -13.82 2.37 -4.12
CA SER A 14 -15.13 2.99 -4.25
C SER A 14 -15.00 4.48 -4.58
N ASP A 15 -16.11 5.10 -4.99
CA ASP A 15 -16.19 6.56 -5.08
C ASP A 15 -15.86 7.21 -3.74
N ILE A 16 -15.33 8.44 -3.80
CA ILE A 16 -15.12 9.26 -2.62
C ILE A 16 -16.51 9.71 -2.13
N PRO A 17 -16.91 9.35 -0.90
CA PRO A 17 -18.21 9.74 -0.39
C PRO A 17 -18.30 11.25 -0.18
N SER A 18 -19.52 11.80 -0.27
CA SER A 18 -19.77 13.19 0.06
C SER A 18 -19.33 13.50 1.49
N MET A 19 -18.66 14.62 1.70
CA MET A 19 -18.22 15.04 3.03
C MET A 19 -18.43 16.55 3.28
N PRO A 20 -18.64 16.96 4.55
CA PRO A 20 -18.72 18.38 4.89
C PRO A 20 -17.42 19.13 4.57
N TYR A 21 -17.53 20.30 3.94
CA TYR A 21 -16.37 21.14 3.60
C TYR A 21 -15.47 21.48 4.80
N ARG A 22 -16.05 21.61 6.00
CA ARG A 22 -15.29 21.85 7.25
C ARG A 22 -14.21 20.79 7.54
N LEU A 23 -14.31 19.59 6.94
CA LEU A 23 -13.29 18.56 7.05
C LEU A 23 -12.06 18.87 6.18
N LEU A 24 -12.23 19.58 5.07
CA LEU A 24 -11.15 20.02 4.17
C LEU A 24 -10.62 21.43 4.49
N TRP A 25 -11.46 22.27 5.11
CA TRP A 25 -11.05 23.58 5.63
C TRP A 25 -9.83 23.48 6.57
N GLU A 26 -9.08 24.58 6.71
CA GLU A 26 -7.79 24.67 7.42
C GLU A 26 -6.62 24.04 6.66
N GLU A 27 -6.56 24.33 5.35
CA GLU A 27 -5.45 23.98 4.44
C GLU A 27 -5.17 22.47 4.38
N ARG A 28 -6.21 21.65 4.55
CA ARG A 28 -6.05 20.19 4.42
C ARG A 28 -6.13 19.78 2.96
N GLU A 29 -5.50 18.66 2.67
CA GLU A 29 -5.42 18.11 1.33
C GLU A 29 -5.96 16.68 1.27
N LEU A 30 -6.66 16.38 0.18
CA LEU A 30 -7.03 15.04 -0.23
C LEU A 30 -6.43 14.80 -1.62
N VAL A 31 -5.48 13.87 -1.70
CA VAL A 31 -4.74 13.60 -2.94
C VAL A 31 -4.72 12.10 -3.23
N SER A 32 -4.60 11.74 -4.52
CA SER A 32 -4.29 10.38 -4.94
C SER A 32 -2.79 10.23 -5.20
N VAL A 33 -2.28 9.01 -5.03
CA VAL A 33 -0.97 8.62 -5.56
C VAL A 33 -1.15 7.48 -6.54
N ALA A 34 -0.42 7.52 -7.64
CA ALA A 34 -0.40 6.47 -8.64
C ALA A 34 1.02 6.33 -9.19
N ASN A 35 1.40 5.09 -9.51
CA ASN A 35 2.67 4.70 -10.12
C ASN A 35 3.90 5.03 -9.27
N LEU A 36 4.71 4.00 -8.98
CA LEU A 36 6.05 4.16 -8.43
C LEU A 36 7.05 3.91 -9.55
N THR A 37 7.96 4.84 -9.75
CA THR A 37 9.06 4.72 -10.70
C THR A 37 10.22 3.93 -10.08
N ARG A 38 11.15 3.50 -10.94
CA ARG A 38 12.41 2.93 -10.47
C ARG A 38 13.20 3.89 -9.58
N ARG A 39 13.16 5.18 -9.92
CA ARG A 39 13.85 6.23 -9.16
C ARG A 39 13.29 6.37 -7.75
N ASP A 40 11.96 6.33 -7.60
CA ASP A 40 11.32 6.37 -6.28
C ASP A 40 11.82 5.20 -5.40
N ALA A 41 12.01 4.01 -5.99
CA ALA A 41 12.54 2.86 -5.26
C ALA A 41 14.02 3.02 -4.88
N GLU A 42 14.84 3.57 -5.78
CA GLU A 42 16.26 3.87 -5.52
C GLU A 42 16.42 4.89 -4.39
N GLU A 43 15.53 5.88 -4.31
CA GLU A 43 15.50 6.87 -3.24
C GLU A 43 14.91 6.29 -1.92
N PHE A 44 13.89 5.44 -2.00
CA PHE A 44 13.17 4.94 -0.84
C PHE A 44 13.87 3.78 -0.11
N PHE A 45 14.46 2.82 -0.83
CA PHE A 45 15.01 1.61 -0.20
C PHE A 45 16.16 1.86 0.79
N PRO A 46 17.09 2.82 0.56
CA PRO A 46 18.09 3.18 1.58
C PRO A 46 17.42 3.66 2.87
N VAL A 47 16.43 4.55 2.78
CA VAL A 47 15.67 5.07 3.93
C VAL A 47 14.93 3.94 4.65
N ALA A 48 14.28 3.05 3.91
CA ALA A 48 13.57 1.90 4.49
C ALA A 48 14.53 0.94 5.22
N SER A 49 15.73 0.73 4.68
CA SER A 49 16.79 -0.06 5.31
C SER A 49 17.29 0.58 6.61
N ASP A 50 17.57 1.88 6.59
CA ASP A 50 18.04 2.64 7.75
C ASP A 50 16.99 2.66 8.88
N ALA A 51 15.72 2.80 8.50
CA ALA A 51 14.57 2.70 9.41
C ALA A 51 14.26 1.25 9.85
N ARG A 52 15.01 0.25 9.36
CA ARG A 52 14.86 -1.18 9.64
C ARG A 52 13.46 -1.72 9.34
N VAL A 53 12.85 -1.23 8.26
CA VAL A 53 11.56 -1.74 7.79
C VAL A 53 11.72 -3.23 7.44
N ARG A 54 10.86 -4.08 8.03
CA ARG A 54 10.81 -5.52 7.74
C ARG A 54 9.45 -5.86 7.16
N THR A 55 9.46 -6.53 6.01
CA THR A 55 8.25 -7.09 5.42
C THR A 55 7.85 -8.35 6.16
N HIS A 56 6.55 -8.48 6.46
CA HIS A 56 5.98 -9.76 6.88
C HIS A 56 5.59 -10.51 5.61
N THR A 57 6.16 -11.70 5.40
CA THR A 57 5.94 -12.47 4.17
C THR A 57 5.58 -13.91 4.48
N LYS A 58 4.76 -14.50 3.61
CA LYS A 58 4.50 -15.94 3.58
C LYS A 58 5.03 -16.49 2.26
N VAL A 59 6.00 -17.38 2.35
CA VAL A 59 6.66 -17.97 1.19
C VAL A 59 5.88 -19.20 0.72
N TYR A 60 5.64 -19.29 -0.58
CA TYR A 60 5.06 -20.44 -1.24
C TYR A 60 6.03 -20.94 -2.32
N PRO A 61 6.18 -22.25 -2.52
CA PRO A 61 6.83 -22.76 -3.71
C PRO A 61 6.01 -22.39 -4.95
N LEU A 62 6.67 -22.16 -6.08
CA LEU A 62 6.04 -21.69 -7.32
C LEU A 62 4.88 -22.60 -7.76
N GLU A 63 5.02 -23.91 -7.58
CA GLU A 63 3.99 -24.91 -7.93
C GLU A 63 2.68 -24.72 -7.13
N ARG A 64 2.73 -23.99 -6.01
CA ARG A 64 1.56 -23.68 -5.16
C ARG A 64 1.05 -22.25 -5.35
N ALA A 65 1.36 -21.59 -6.47
CA ALA A 65 0.89 -20.24 -6.77
C ALA A 65 -0.64 -20.07 -6.61
N ASN A 66 -1.43 -21.04 -7.06
CA ASN A 66 -2.90 -20.97 -6.91
C ASN A 66 -3.34 -20.99 -5.45
N GLN A 67 -2.66 -21.75 -4.59
CA GLN A 67 -2.93 -21.72 -3.15
C GLN A 67 -2.59 -20.34 -2.54
N ALA A 68 -1.49 -19.72 -2.98
CA ALA A 68 -1.13 -18.37 -2.53
C ALA A 68 -2.18 -17.32 -2.92
N LEU A 69 -2.74 -17.42 -4.14
CA LEU A 69 -3.82 -16.56 -4.62
C LEU A 69 -5.11 -16.77 -3.82
N ASP A 70 -5.49 -18.02 -3.54
CA ASP A 70 -6.67 -18.32 -2.73
C ASP A 70 -6.52 -17.83 -1.29
N ASP A 71 -5.34 -18.01 -0.69
CA ASP A 71 -5.03 -17.49 0.64
C ASP A 71 -5.12 -15.96 0.67
N LEU A 72 -4.60 -15.28 -0.35
CA LEU A 72 -4.71 -13.82 -0.48
C LEU A 72 -6.17 -13.38 -0.59
N ARG A 73 -6.95 -14.00 -1.47
CA ARG A 73 -8.35 -13.64 -1.71
C ARG A 73 -9.24 -13.86 -0.49
N LEU A 74 -8.96 -14.91 0.27
CA LEU A 74 -9.72 -15.28 1.47
C LEU A 74 -9.14 -14.68 2.76
N GLY A 75 -8.15 -13.78 2.66
CA GLY A 75 -7.58 -13.08 3.82
C GLY A 75 -6.83 -13.99 4.79
N ARG A 76 -6.30 -15.13 4.33
CA ARG A 76 -5.61 -16.14 5.17
C ARG A 76 -4.12 -15.88 5.39
N LEU A 77 -3.62 -14.72 4.97
CA LEU A 77 -2.24 -14.31 5.22
C LEU A 77 -2.19 -12.85 5.64
N SER A 78 -1.19 -12.53 6.46
CA SER A 78 -0.83 -11.15 6.80
C SER A 78 0.44 -10.78 6.04
N GLY A 79 0.51 -9.55 5.54
CA GLY A 79 1.63 -9.08 4.73
C GLY A 79 1.55 -9.56 3.27
N ALA A 80 2.68 -9.99 2.70
CA ALA A 80 2.77 -10.37 1.28
C ALA A 80 3.01 -11.87 1.06
N ALA A 81 2.34 -12.45 0.06
CA ALA A 81 2.72 -13.75 -0.48
C ALA A 81 3.95 -13.61 -1.37
N VAL A 82 4.94 -14.48 -1.21
CA VAL A 82 6.16 -14.51 -2.03
C VAL A 82 6.29 -15.89 -2.67
N LEU A 83 6.38 -15.94 -4.00
CA LEU A 83 6.66 -17.18 -4.72
C LEU A 83 8.17 -17.39 -4.80
N ARG A 84 8.62 -18.59 -4.44
CA ARG A 84 10.00 -19.02 -4.61
C ARG A 84 10.06 -20.07 -5.73
N PRO A 85 10.94 -19.88 -6.73
CA PRO A 85 11.21 -20.90 -7.76
C PRO A 85 11.73 -22.20 -7.17
#